data_AF-B6UMW1-F1
#
_entry.id   AF-B6UMW1-F1
#
_cell.length_a   1.000
_cell.length_b   1.000
_cell.length_c   1.000
_cell.angle_alpha   90.00
_cell.angle_beta   90.00
_cell.angle_gamma   90.00
#
_symmetry.space_group_name_H-M   'P 1'
#
loop_
_entity.id
_entity.type
_entity.pdbx_description
1 polymer ?
#
loop_
_entity_poly.entity_id
_entity_poly.type
_entity_poly.pdbx_seq_one_letter_code
_entity_poly.pdbx_strand_id
1 'polypeptide(L)'
;AHLFTGPLLATKQDVFRQESLNDFMSLGRPSWLEARHTLQNLLSVENQTLQQPDVRSKVFVAQNKATMHLPAKIGDYTDFYSSIHHATNVGIMFRGKDNALMPNWKHLPVGYHGRASSVVVSGTPINRPRGQTLPVEGADPVYGPCKLMD
;
A
#
# COMPACT_ATOMS: atom_id res chain seq x y z
N ALA A 1 20.15 15.09 5.05
CA ALA A 1 19.78 15.31 3.64
C ALA A 1 20.55 16.52 3.11
N HIS A 2 21.86 16.41 2.89
CA HIS A 2 22.67 17.43 2.20
C HIS A 2 23.38 16.83 0.98
N LEU A 3 23.18 15.54 0.72
CA LEU A 3 23.83 14.78 -0.36
C LEU A 3 22.97 14.69 -1.63
N PHE A 4 21.73 15.19 -1.60
CA PHE A 4 20.91 15.36 -2.80
C PHE A 4 21.16 16.75 -3.38
N THR A 5 22.17 16.87 -4.24
CA THR A 5 22.62 18.15 -4.82
C THR A 5 22.15 18.35 -6.26
N GLY A 6 21.29 17.46 -6.76
CA GLY A 6 20.75 17.55 -8.11
C GLY A 6 19.74 18.70 -8.28
N PRO A 7 19.46 19.12 -9.52
CA PRO A 7 18.66 20.31 -9.79
C PRO A 7 17.22 20.22 -9.28
N LEU A 8 16.65 19.01 -9.11
CA LEU A 8 15.27 18.84 -8.67
C LEU A 8 15.12 18.77 -7.15
N LEU A 9 16.08 18.16 -6.46
CA LEU A 9 16.00 17.91 -5.02
C LEU A 9 16.82 18.87 -4.17
N ALA A 10 17.80 19.57 -4.72
CA ALA A 10 18.69 20.45 -3.94
C ALA A 10 17.94 21.41 -3.01
N THR A 11 16.82 21.97 -3.48
CA THR A 11 15.98 22.94 -2.75
C THR A 11 14.71 22.34 -2.13
N LYS A 12 14.51 21.01 -2.20
CA LYS A 12 13.26 20.34 -1.77
C LYS A 12 13.51 19.19 -0.80
N GLN A 13 14.60 19.22 -0.04
CA GLN A 13 14.99 18.09 0.81
C GLN A 13 14.16 17.97 2.11
N ASP A 14 13.33 18.96 2.43
CA ASP A 14 12.42 18.91 3.59
C ASP A 14 11.37 17.81 3.46
N VAL A 15 11.09 17.32 2.23
CA VAL A 15 10.22 16.17 2.00
C VAL A 15 10.72 14.89 2.67
N PHE A 16 12.03 14.78 2.94
CA PHE A 16 12.62 13.62 3.62
C PHE A 16 12.52 13.69 5.15
N ARG A 17 11.99 14.79 5.70
CA ARG A 17 11.76 14.98 7.13
C ARG A 17 10.30 14.84 7.53
N GLN A 18 9.42 14.54 6.57
CA GLN A 18 8.00 14.38 6.79
C GLN A 18 7.67 13.02 7.41
N GLU A 19 6.56 12.95 8.14
CA GLU A 19 6.06 11.71 8.76
C GLU A 19 5.50 10.70 7.74
N SER A 20 5.28 11.13 6.50
CA SER A 20 4.71 10.32 5.42
C SER A 20 5.31 10.69 4.07
N LEU A 21 5.30 9.77 3.11
CA LEU A 21 5.91 9.96 1.79
C LEU A 21 5.14 10.87 0.84
N ASN A 22 3.95 11.37 1.22
CA ASN A 22 3.06 12.15 0.34
C ASN A 22 3.77 13.34 -0.34
N ASP A 23 4.52 14.14 0.41
CA ASP A 23 5.22 15.30 -0.14
C ASP A 23 6.29 14.89 -1.15
N PHE A 24 7.06 13.83 -0.86
CA PHE A 24 8.03 13.28 -1.80
C PHE A 24 7.35 12.66 -3.04
N MET A 25 6.22 11.96 -2.86
CA MET A 25 5.40 11.45 -3.96
C MET A 25 4.91 12.59 -4.85
N SER A 26 4.51 13.73 -4.28
CA SER A 26 4.03 14.89 -5.04
C SER A 26 5.08 15.50 -5.99
N LEU A 27 6.37 15.28 -5.75
CA LEU A 27 7.46 15.81 -6.59
C LEU A 27 7.57 15.16 -7.97
N GLY A 28 6.87 14.03 -8.18
CA GLY A 28 6.77 13.35 -9.46
C GLY A 28 8.02 12.56 -9.90
N ARG A 29 7.84 11.78 -10.96
CA ARG A 29 8.82 10.80 -11.47
C ARG A 29 10.24 11.34 -11.67
N PRO A 30 10.46 12.55 -12.24
CA PRO A 30 11.83 13.06 -12.41
C PRO A 30 12.59 13.17 -11.10
N SER A 31 11.95 13.69 -10.04
CA SER A 31 12.53 13.81 -8.70
C SER A 31 12.81 12.44 -8.06
N TRP A 32 11.95 11.45 -8.31
CA TRP A 32 12.15 10.09 -7.83
C TRP A 32 13.36 9.41 -8.50
N LEU A 33 13.55 9.65 -9.80
CA LEU A 33 14.71 9.12 -10.54
C LEU A 33 16.01 9.77 -10.07
N GLU A 34 16.00 11.09 -9.84
CA GLU A 34 17.15 11.79 -9.25
C GLU A 34 17.49 11.20 -7.87
N ALA A 35 16.49 11.06 -6.98
CA ALA A 35 16.70 10.45 -5.67
C ALA A 35 17.25 9.01 -5.79
N ARG A 36 16.69 8.21 -6.70
CA ARG A 36 17.13 6.84 -6.95
C ARG A 36 18.59 6.78 -7.40
N HIS A 37 18.98 7.58 -8.38
CA HIS A 37 20.36 7.61 -8.89
C HIS A 37 21.34 8.08 -7.81
N THR A 38 20.98 9.11 -7.04
CA THR A 38 21.78 9.57 -5.89
C THR A 38 21.97 8.45 -4.88
N LEU A 39 20.91 7.75 -4.49
CA LEU A 39 20.99 6.62 -3.56
C LEU A 39 21.84 5.47 -4.11
N GLN A 40 21.68 5.11 -5.38
CA GLN A 40 22.49 4.05 -6.01
C GLN A 40 23.97 4.41 -6.02
N ASN A 41 24.32 5.66 -6.34
CA ASN A 41 25.70 6.13 -6.28
C ASN A 41 26.23 6.08 -4.84
N LEU A 42 25.50 6.64 -3.87
CA LEU A 42 25.94 6.70 -2.47
C LEU A 42 26.06 5.31 -1.81
N LEU A 43 25.25 4.34 -2.22
CA LEU A 43 25.27 2.97 -1.72
C LEU A 43 26.20 2.05 -2.54
N SER A 44 26.82 2.54 -3.62
CA SER A 44 27.81 1.78 -4.39
C SER A 44 29.05 1.50 -3.54
N VAL A 45 29.65 0.31 -3.73
CA VAL A 45 30.92 -0.06 -3.09
C VAL A 45 32.08 0.88 -3.48
N GLU A 46 31.98 1.49 -4.65
CA GLU A 46 32.97 2.45 -5.18
C GLU A 46 32.85 3.83 -4.53
N ASN A 47 31.72 4.14 -3.89
CA ASN A 47 31.49 5.43 -3.24
C ASN A 47 31.75 5.34 -1.73
N GLN A 48 32.79 6.04 -1.26
CA GLN A 48 33.21 5.98 0.13
C GLN A 48 32.43 6.92 1.06
N THR A 49 31.55 7.78 0.53
CA THR A 49 30.87 8.84 1.31
C THR A 49 30.12 8.27 2.52
N LEU A 50 29.32 7.22 2.32
CA LEU A 50 28.55 6.57 3.40
C LEU A 50 29.35 5.49 4.15
N GLN A 51 30.59 5.20 3.72
CA GLN A 51 31.46 4.22 4.35
C GLN A 51 32.30 4.83 5.48
N GLN A 52 32.44 6.16 5.50
CA GLN A 52 33.14 6.87 6.57
C GLN A 52 32.49 6.56 7.95
N PRO A 53 33.26 6.10 8.97
CA PRO A 53 32.69 5.61 10.22
C PRO A 53 31.77 6.60 10.96
N ASP A 54 32.11 7.88 10.92
CA ASP A 54 31.39 8.99 11.55
C ASP A 54 30.06 9.33 10.85
N VAL A 55 29.95 9.02 9.56
CA VAL A 55 28.72 9.15 8.77
C VAL A 55 27.89 7.88 8.88
N ARG A 56 28.50 6.72 8.65
CA ARG A 56 27.84 5.40 8.60
C ARG A 56 27.03 5.12 9.86
N SER A 57 27.60 5.41 11.03
CA SER A 57 26.96 5.20 12.34
C SER A 57 25.73 6.07 12.57
N LYS A 58 25.57 7.17 11.83
CA LYS A 58 24.45 8.14 11.98
C LYS A 58 23.33 7.92 10.97
N VAL A 59 23.60 7.26 9.84
CA VAL A 59 22.66 7.19 8.70
C VAL A 59 22.03 5.81 8.50
N PHE A 60 22.61 4.75 9.07
CA PHE A 60 22.06 3.41 9.00
C PHE A 60 21.43 2.99 10.33
N VAL A 61 20.22 2.45 10.24
CA VAL A 61 19.50 1.82 11.35
C VAL A 61 19.25 0.37 10.98
N ALA A 62 19.54 -0.56 11.89
CA ALA A 62 19.21 -1.96 11.67
C ALA A 62 17.69 -2.13 11.61
N GLN A 63 17.18 -2.86 10.61
CA GLN A 63 15.73 -2.99 10.38
C GLN A 63 14.99 -3.56 11.60
N ASN A 64 15.61 -4.50 12.33
CA ASN A 64 15.05 -5.08 13.55
C ASN A 64 14.99 -4.12 14.76
N LYS A 65 15.64 -2.95 14.66
CA LYS A 65 15.56 -1.87 15.64
C LYS A 65 14.61 -0.76 15.22
N ALA A 66 14.03 -0.83 14.01
CA ALA A 66 13.09 0.13 13.49
C ALA A 66 11.65 -0.38 13.65
N THR A 67 10.71 0.55 13.83
CA THR A 67 9.28 0.29 13.76
C THR A 67 8.77 0.84 12.44
N MET A 68 8.08 0.01 11.66
CA MET A 68 7.48 0.43 10.39
C MET A 68 6.12 1.10 10.64
N HIS A 69 5.82 2.12 9.86
CA HIS A 69 4.55 2.86 9.88
C HIS A 69 3.86 2.79 8.52
N LEU A 70 2.61 3.28 8.45
CA LEU A 70 1.93 3.43 7.17
C LEU A 70 2.72 4.43 6.29
N PRO A 71 3.10 4.09 5.05
CA PRO A 71 4.07 4.87 4.29
C PRO A 71 3.50 6.20 3.75
N ALA A 72 2.18 6.32 3.64
CA ALA A 72 1.51 7.49 3.11
C ALA A 72 0.19 7.73 3.86
N LYS A 73 -0.22 9.00 3.93
CA LYS A 73 -1.58 9.41 4.28
C LYS A 73 -2.48 9.10 3.08
N ILE A 74 -3.36 8.12 3.23
CA ILE A 74 -4.24 7.65 2.17
C ILE A 74 -5.49 8.53 2.16
N GLY A 75 -5.68 9.31 1.08
CA GLY A 75 -6.91 10.07 0.87
C GLY A 75 -8.04 9.14 0.47
N ASP A 76 -7.90 8.50 -0.69
CA ASP A 76 -8.83 7.51 -1.22
C ASP A 76 -8.15 6.16 -1.44
N TYR A 77 -8.92 5.10 -1.21
CA TYR A 77 -8.52 3.72 -1.49
C TYR A 77 -9.53 3.11 -2.46
N THR A 78 -9.05 2.57 -3.58
CA THR A 78 -9.86 1.87 -4.59
C THR A 78 -9.41 0.42 -4.63
N ASP A 79 -10.37 -0.50 -4.55
CA ASP A 79 -10.12 -1.92 -4.74
C ASP A 79 -10.69 -2.38 -6.08
N PHE A 80 -9.90 -3.14 -6.83
CA PHE A 80 -10.24 -3.60 -8.18
C PHE A 80 -10.53 -5.09 -8.21
N TYR A 81 -11.39 -5.50 -9.14
CA TYR A 81 -11.83 -6.88 -9.30
C TYR A 81 -11.24 -7.54 -10.56
N SER A 82 -9.95 -7.35 -10.80
CA SER A 82 -9.31 -7.60 -12.11
C SER A 82 -8.70 -8.99 -12.30
N SER A 83 -8.81 -9.89 -11.32
CA SER A 83 -8.34 -11.28 -11.48
C SER A 83 -9.44 -12.15 -12.11
N ILE A 84 -9.22 -12.62 -13.34
CA ILE A 84 -10.21 -13.41 -14.08
C ILE A 84 -10.56 -14.72 -13.36
N HIS A 85 -9.57 -15.38 -12.76
CA HIS A 85 -9.79 -16.64 -12.04
C HIS A 85 -10.57 -16.40 -10.75
N HIS A 86 -10.23 -15.34 -10.02
CA HIS A 86 -10.99 -14.95 -8.83
C HIS A 86 -12.45 -14.64 -9.19
N ALA A 87 -12.67 -13.82 -10.24
CA ALA A 87 -14.00 -13.45 -10.72
C ALA A 87 -14.81 -14.66 -11.19
N THR A 88 -14.17 -15.57 -11.91
CA THR A 88 -14.81 -16.80 -12.41
C THR A 88 -15.19 -17.72 -11.26
N ASN A 89 -14.28 -17.95 -10.30
CA ASN A 89 -14.54 -18.83 -9.15
C ASN A 89 -15.70 -18.34 -8.29
N VAL A 90 -15.72 -17.04 -7.96
CA VAL A 90 -16.85 -16.42 -7.25
C VAL A 90 -18.12 -16.53 -8.08
N GLY A 91 -18.04 -16.23 -9.37
CA GLY A 91 -19.16 -16.36 -10.29
C GLY A 91 -19.78 -17.75 -10.33
N ILE A 92 -18.97 -18.80 -10.35
CA ILE A 92 -19.43 -20.19 -10.34
C ILE A 92 -20.23 -20.49 -9.08
N MET A 93 -19.75 -20.06 -7.91
CA MET A 93 -20.43 -20.29 -6.63
C MET A 93 -21.81 -19.63 -6.58
N PHE A 94 -21.99 -18.46 -7.23
CA PHE A 94 -23.25 -17.71 -7.21
C PHE A 94 -24.20 -18.01 -8.37
N ARG A 95 -23.67 -18.30 -9.56
CA ARG A 95 -24.43 -18.33 -10.83
C ARG A 95 -24.18 -19.58 -11.67
N GLY A 96 -23.33 -20.49 -11.21
CA GLY A 96 -22.92 -21.68 -11.96
C GLY A 96 -21.88 -21.40 -13.04
N LYS A 97 -21.40 -22.46 -13.69
CA LYS A 97 -20.27 -22.41 -14.65
C LYS A 97 -20.57 -21.59 -15.89
N ASP A 98 -21.78 -21.67 -16.41
CA ASP A 98 -22.14 -21.05 -17.69
C ASP A 98 -22.30 -19.52 -17.60
N ASN A 99 -22.58 -19.00 -16.40
CA ASN A 99 -22.86 -17.58 -16.15
C ASN A 99 -21.87 -16.94 -15.15
N ALA A 100 -20.63 -17.45 -15.12
CA ALA A 100 -19.65 -17.07 -14.11
C ALA A 100 -19.28 -15.58 -14.15
N LEU A 101 -19.01 -15.01 -15.32
CA LEU A 101 -18.65 -13.58 -15.43
C LEU A 101 -19.86 -12.72 -15.74
N MET A 102 -19.98 -11.57 -15.08
CA MET A 102 -20.96 -10.56 -15.45
C MET A 102 -20.59 -9.93 -16.80
N PRO A 103 -21.57 -9.44 -17.60
CA PRO A 103 -21.30 -8.94 -18.95
C PRO A 103 -20.25 -7.82 -19.01
N ASN A 104 -20.25 -6.91 -18.05
CA ASN A 104 -19.34 -5.76 -18.01
C ASN A 104 -17.88 -6.12 -17.69
N TRP A 105 -17.61 -7.28 -17.09
CA TRP A 105 -16.30 -7.59 -16.49
C TRP A 105 -15.16 -7.59 -17.52
N LYS A 106 -15.43 -8.03 -18.75
CA LYS A 106 -14.43 -8.05 -19.84
C LYS A 106 -14.27 -6.71 -20.56
N HIS A 107 -15.12 -5.72 -20.26
CA HIS A 107 -15.19 -4.45 -20.97
C HIS A 107 -14.65 -3.28 -20.16
N LEU A 108 -14.55 -3.41 -18.83
CA LEU A 108 -13.95 -2.42 -17.96
C LEU A 108 -13.34 -3.08 -16.72
N PRO A 109 -12.29 -2.49 -16.12
CA PRO A 109 -11.75 -2.98 -14.85
C PRO A 109 -12.72 -2.62 -13.72
N VAL A 110 -13.63 -3.53 -13.39
CA VAL A 110 -14.61 -3.34 -12.32
C VAL A 110 -13.86 -3.04 -11.02
N GLY A 111 -14.32 -2.03 -10.27
CA GLY A 111 -13.74 -1.62 -9.00
C GLY A 111 -14.72 -0.80 -8.18
N TYR A 112 -14.37 -0.56 -6.92
CA TYR A 112 -15.21 0.14 -5.96
C TYR A 112 -14.38 0.95 -4.96
N HIS A 113 -15.02 1.91 -4.30
CA HIS A 113 -14.40 2.70 -3.24
C HIS A 113 -14.26 1.85 -1.97
N GLY A 114 -13.02 1.64 -1.54
CA GLY A 114 -12.71 1.05 -0.24
C GLY A 114 -12.73 2.09 0.87
N ARG A 115 -12.37 1.66 2.10
CA ARG A 115 -12.32 2.55 3.27
C ARG A 115 -10.88 2.89 3.64
N ALA A 116 -10.43 4.11 3.30
CA ALA A 116 -9.07 4.56 3.59
C ALA A 116 -8.70 4.52 5.08
N SER A 117 -9.65 4.88 5.97
CA SER A 117 -9.40 4.97 7.42
C SER A 117 -9.05 3.65 8.12
N SER A 118 -9.29 2.51 7.46
CA SER A 118 -9.02 1.17 8.01
C SER A 118 -7.85 0.45 7.34
N VAL A 119 -7.10 1.11 6.46
CA VAL A 119 -5.85 0.57 5.94
C VAL A 119 -4.79 0.69 7.04
N VAL A 120 -4.25 -0.45 7.46
CA VAL A 120 -3.29 -0.53 8.56
C VAL A 120 -1.96 -1.15 8.11
N VAL A 121 -0.89 -0.81 8.82
CA VAL A 121 0.45 -1.38 8.56
C VAL A 121 0.50 -2.86 8.95
N SER A 122 1.33 -3.63 8.24
CA SER A 122 1.57 -5.04 8.54
C SER A 122 1.88 -5.27 10.02
N GLY A 123 1.33 -6.35 10.59
CA GLY A 123 1.46 -6.70 12.02
C GLY A 123 0.38 -6.09 12.93
N THR A 124 -0.46 -5.17 12.44
CA THR A 124 -1.60 -4.66 13.20
C THR A 124 -2.64 -5.77 13.42
N PRO A 125 -3.02 -6.09 14.67
CA PRO A 125 -4.06 -7.09 14.93
C PRO A 125 -5.43 -6.64 14.38
N ILE A 126 -6.16 -7.57 13.76
CA ILE A 126 -7.51 -7.32 13.22
C ILE A 126 -8.54 -8.03 14.10
N ASN A 127 -9.46 -7.25 14.66
CA ASN A 127 -10.55 -7.78 15.46
C ASN A 127 -11.64 -8.39 14.57
N ARG A 128 -12.14 -9.58 14.94
CA ARG A 128 -13.29 -10.19 14.26
C ARG A 128 -14.49 -9.24 14.31
N PRO A 129 -15.05 -8.82 13.17
CA PRO A 129 -16.13 -7.86 13.15
C PRO A 129 -17.43 -8.49 13.67
N ARG A 130 -18.30 -7.64 14.22
CA ARG A 130 -19.68 -7.96 14.55
C ARG A 130 -20.60 -7.18 13.64
N GLY A 131 -21.71 -7.77 13.25
CA GLY A 131 -22.65 -7.15 12.32
C GLY A 131 -23.92 -7.95 12.17
N GLN A 132 -24.78 -7.50 11.26
CA GLN A 132 -26.00 -8.20 10.88
C GLN A 132 -25.70 -9.26 9.81
N THR A 133 -26.32 -10.43 9.92
CA THR A 133 -26.25 -11.52 8.94
C THR A 133 -27.62 -12.14 8.74
N LEU A 134 -27.88 -12.69 7.56
CA LEU A 134 -29.09 -13.44 7.24
C LEU A 134 -28.72 -14.90 6.90
N PRO A 135 -28.57 -15.79 7.90
CA PRO A 135 -28.13 -17.16 7.68
C PRO A 135 -29.25 -18.08 7.15
N VAL A 136 -30.51 -17.73 7.38
CA VAL A 136 -31.69 -18.47 6.93
C VAL A 136 -32.53 -17.53 6.07
N GLU A 137 -32.76 -17.93 4.82
CA GLU A 137 -33.59 -17.18 3.89
C GLU A 137 -35.03 -17.09 4.40
N GLY A 138 -35.62 -15.89 4.33
CA GLY A 138 -37.00 -15.63 4.79
C GLY A 138 -37.17 -15.40 6.30
N ALA A 139 -36.11 -15.51 7.11
CA ALA A 139 -36.13 -15.14 8.53
C ALA A 139 -35.68 -13.68 8.75
N ASP A 140 -35.80 -13.19 10.00
CA ASP A 140 -35.22 -11.90 10.38
C ASP A 140 -33.68 -11.99 10.51
N PRO A 141 -32.93 -10.91 10.18
CA PRO A 141 -31.48 -10.88 10.32
C PRO A 141 -31.06 -10.92 11.80
N VAL A 142 -29.91 -11.53 12.07
CA VAL A 142 -29.34 -11.65 13.42
C VAL A 142 -28.06 -10.83 13.57
N TYR A 143 -27.85 -10.23 14.75
CA TYR A 143 -26.63 -9.52 15.11
C TYR A 143 -25.66 -10.44 15.87
N GLY A 144 -24.40 -10.52 15.45
CA GLY A 144 -23.40 -11.36 16.09
C GLY A 144 -22.01 -11.24 15.48
N PRO A 145 -21.02 -12.03 15.97
CA PRO A 145 -19.71 -12.11 15.35
C PRO A 145 -19.78 -12.74 13.95
N CYS A 146 -18.96 -12.25 13.02
CA CYS A 146 -18.82 -12.84 11.69
C CYS A 146 -18.41 -14.32 11.77
N LYS A 147 -19.08 -15.19 11.01
CA LYS A 147 -18.79 -16.63 10.95
C LYS A 147 -17.86 -17.05 9.81
N LEU A 148 -17.82 -16.27 8.73
CA LEU A 148 -17.02 -16.52 7.52
C LEU A 148 -16.08 -15.32 7.29
N MET A 149 -15.00 -15.27 8.07
CA MET A 149 -13.98 -14.21 7.96
C MET A 149 -12.90 -14.70 7.02
N ASP A 150 -12.59 -13.90 6.00
CA ASP A 150 -11.53 -14.08 5.01
C ASP A 150 -10.78 -12.75 4.87
#